data_AF-A0A7K3XBC6-F1
#
_entry.id   AF-A0A7K3XBC6-F1
#
_cell.length_a   1.000
_cell.length_b   1.000
_cell.length_c   1.000
_cell.angle_alpha   90.00
_cell.angle_beta   90.00
_cell.angle_gamma   90.00
#
_symmetry.space_group_name_H-M   'P 1'
#
loop_
_entity.id
_entity.type
_entity.pdbx_description
1 polymer ?
#
loop_
_entity_poly.entity_id
_entity_poly.type
_entity_poly.pdbx_seq_one_letter_code
_entity_poly.pdbx_strand_id
1 'polypeptide(L)'
;MKIRPLSIEGAWEITPQQHGDPRGMFTEWYRFDRLTETVGHPLRLAQANLSVSARDVIRGIHYADVPPGQAKYVTCVRGAVLD
;
A
#
# COMPACT_ATOMS: atom_id res chain seq x y z
N MET A 1 13.34 3.23 -0.82
CA MET A 1 12.14 2.36 -0.84
C MET A 1 12.51 1.07 -1.56
N LYS A 2 12.17 -0.10 -0.99
CA LYS A 2 12.33 -1.41 -1.64
C LYS A 2 10.96 -1.93 -2.03
N ILE A 3 10.80 -2.35 -3.29
CA ILE A 3 9.55 -2.94 -3.81
C ILE A 3 9.89 -4.36 -4.26
N ARG A 4 9.21 -5.36 -3.71
CA ARG A 4 9.41 -6.78 -4.07
C ARG A 4 8.09 -7.42 -4.50
N PRO A 5 8.10 -8.31 -5.51
CA PRO A 5 6.91 -9.09 -5.83
C PRO A 5 6.55 -10.04 -4.68
N LEU A 6 5.26 -10.29 -4.51
CA LEU A 6 4.74 -11.37 -3.68
C LEU A 6 4.57 -12.64 -4.52
N SER A 7 4.05 -13.71 -3.93
CA SER A 7 3.76 -14.96 -4.64
C SER A 7 2.58 -14.87 -5.61
N ILE A 8 1.74 -13.84 -5.48
CA ILE A 8 0.62 -13.55 -6.38
C ILE A 8 1.10 -12.54 -7.43
N GLU A 9 0.96 -12.89 -8.71
CA GLU A 9 1.27 -11.99 -9.82
C GLU A 9 0.44 -10.70 -9.72
N GLY A 10 1.08 -9.55 -9.92
CA GLY A 10 0.43 -8.25 -9.77
C GLY A 10 0.29 -7.76 -8.33
N ALA A 11 0.92 -8.43 -7.36
CA ALA A 11 0.99 -7.98 -5.96
C ALA A 11 2.44 -7.75 -5.51
N TRP A 12 2.65 -6.68 -4.73
CA TRP A 12 3.98 -6.28 -4.26
C TRP A 12 3.94 -5.90 -2.78
N GLU A 13 5.05 -6.16 -2.08
CA GLU A 13 5.34 -5.57 -0.77
C GLU A 13 6.27 -4.38 -0.96
N ILE A 14 5.96 -3.28 -0.25
CA ILE A 14 6.76 -2.06 -0.26
C ILE A 14 7.32 -1.83 1.14
N THR A 15 8.64 -1.86 1.25
CA THR A 15 9.35 -1.43 2.46
C THR A 15 9.79 0.03 2.29
N PRO A 16 9.21 0.97 3.04
CA PRO A 16 9.58 2.37 2.94
C PRO A 16 10.94 2.61 3.60
N GLN A 17 11.65 3.66 3.16
CA GLN A 17 12.87 4.08 3.84
C GLN A 17 12.48 5.07 4.94
N GLN A 18 12.82 4.74 6.18
CA GLN A 18 12.49 5.57 7.35
C GLN A 18 13.70 6.40 7.77
N HIS A 19 13.46 7.67 8.03
CA HIS A 19 14.45 8.65 8.46
C HIS A 19 14.07 9.13 9.87
N GLY A 20 14.79 8.67 10.89
CA GLY A 20 14.56 9.06 12.28
C GLY A 20 15.46 10.20 12.74
N ASP A 21 14.93 11.08 13.60
CA ASP A 21 15.67 12.12 14.30
C ASP A 21 15.02 12.42 15.68
N PRO A 22 15.59 13.29 16.55
CA PRO A 22 15.03 13.56 17.87
C PRO A 22 13.58 14.07 17.91
N ARG A 23 13.02 14.54 16.78
CA ARG A 23 11.63 15.00 16.65
C ARG A 23 10.67 13.87 16.32
N GLY A 24 11.17 12.73 15.84
CA GLY A 24 10.38 11.58 15.42
C GLY A 24 10.94 10.88 14.19
N MET A 25 10.05 10.47 13.29
CA MET A 25 10.41 9.74 12.07
C MET A 25 9.64 10.30 10.87
N PHE A 26 10.34 10.44 9.75
CA PHE A 26 9.80 10.79 8.46
C PHE A 26 9.98 9.62 7.47
N THR A 27 9.02 9.43 6.57
CA THR A 27 9.14 8.47 5.49
C THR A 27 8.28 8.84 4.29
N GLU A 28 8.81 8.64 3.08
CA GLU A 28 8.02 8.68 1.85
C GLU A 28 7.31 7.32 1.70
N TRP A 29 6.04 7.26 2.12
CA TRP A 29 5.25 6.03 2.06
C TRP A 29 4.81 5.66 0.65
N TYR A 30 4.89 6.59 -0.31
CA TYR A 30 4.61 6.40 -1.73
C TYR A 30 5.57 7.26 -2.57
N ARG A 31 6.05 6.70 -3.69
CA ARG A 31 6.93 7.36 -4.66
C ARG A 31 6.52 6.94 -6.07
N PHE A 32 5.97 7.87 -6.85
CA PHE A 32 5.39 7.57 -8.16
C PHE A 32 6.43 7.00 -9.14
N ASP A 33 7.64 7.55 -9.12
CA ASP A 33 8.78 7.15 -9.95
C ASP A 33 9.17 5.70 -9.67
N ARG A 34 9.38 5.38 -8.39
CA ARG A 34 9.76 4.02 -7.95
C ARG A 34 8.68 2.98 -8.22
N LEU A 35 7.41 3.35 -8.01
CA LEU A 35 6.31 2.45 -8.31
C LEU A 35 6.22 2.22 -9.82
N THR A 36 6.27 3.28 -10.63
CA THR A 36 6.16 3.19 -12.10
C THR A 36 7.30 2.37 -12.70
N GLU A 37 8.54 2.56 -12.22
CA GLU A 37 9.71 1.74 -12.58
C GLU A 37 9.45 0.23 -12.35
N THR A 38 8.69 -0.12 -11.31
CA THR A 38 8.46 -1.52 -10.92
C THR A 38 7.22 -2.13 -11.60
N VAL A 39 6.12 -1.39 -11.70
CA VAL A 39 4.82 -1.91 -12.18
C VAL A 39 4.54 -1.56 -13.64
N GLY A 40 5.36 -0.72 -14.27
CA GLY A 40 5.26 -0.32 -15.67
C GLY A 40 4.27 0.81 -15.97
N HIS A 41 3.56 1.32 -14.96
CA HIS A 41 2.62 2.44 -15.12
C HIS A 41 2.43 3.20 -13.79
N PRO A 42 1.99 4.48 -13.81
CA PRO A 42 1.70 5.21 -12.58
C PRO A 42 0.44 4.68 -11.88
N LEU A 43 0.35 4.91 -10.57
CA LEU A 43 -0.90 4.75 -9.83
C LEU A 43 -1.83 5.92 -10.17
N ARG A 44 -3.00 5.62 -10.73
CA ARG A 44 -4.07 6.62 -10.94
C ARG A 44 -4.90 6.76 -9.67
N LEU A 45 -4.53 7.69 -8.81
CA LEU A 45 -5.25 7.93 -7.56
C LEU A 45 -6.65 8.50 -7.84
N ALA A 46 -7.67 7.63 -7.82
CA ALA A 46 -9.07 8.01 -7.99
C ALA A 46 -9.77 8.26 -6.64
N GLN A 47 -9.34 7.57 -5.59
CA GLN A 47 -9.95 7.61 -4.26
C GLN A 47 -8.93 7.26 -3.18
N ALA A 48 -9.06 7.86 -2.00
CA ALA A 48 -8.30 7.52 -0.80
C ALA A 48 -9.26 7.28 0.37
N ASN A 49 -9.04 6.19 1.12
CA ASN A 49 -9.89 5.76 2.23
C ASN A 49 -9.03 5.56 3.49
N LEU A 50 -9.65 5.73 4.65
CA LEU A 50 -9.08 5.33 5.95
C LEU A 50 -10.15 4.58 6.75
N SER A 51 -9.75 3.50 7.39
CA SER A 51 -10.62 2.75 8.30
C SER A 51 -9.95 2.55 9.64
N VAL A 52 -10.77 2.49 10.70
CA VAL A 52 -10.34 2.06 12.03
C VAL A 52 -11.10 0.77 12.36
N SER A 53 -10.38 -0.23 12.82
CA SER A 53 -10.92 -1.54 13.14
C SER A 53 -10.55 -1.90 14.58
N ALA A 54 -11.51 -2.45 15.33
CA ALA A 54 -11.20 -3.09 16.61
C ALA A 54 -10.40 -4.38 16.38
N ARG A 55 -9.79 -4.92 17.45
CA ARG A 55 -9.14 -6.23 17.41
C ARG A 55 -10.12 -7.29 16.87
N ASP A 56 -9.60 -8.21 16.06
CA ASP A 56 -10.30 -9.35 15.45
C ASP A 56 -11.38 -9.00 14.41
N VAL A 57 -11.51 -7.74 13.99
CA VAL A 57 -12.34 -7.37 12.84
C VAL A 57 -11.70 -7.84 11.54
N ILE A 58 -12.47 -8.57 10.73
CA ILE A 58 -12.09 -9.03 9.39
C ILE A 58 -12.84 -8.20 8.34
N ARG A 59 -12.13 -7.76 7.29
CA ARG A 59 -12.71 -7.04 6.14
C ARG A 59 -12.26 -7.70 4.84
N GLY A 60 -13.14 -8.44 4.16
CA GLY A 60 -12.82 -9.10 2.89
C GLY A 60 -13.69 -10.32 2.59
N ILE A 61 -13.48 -11.01 1.47
CA ILE A 61 -12.53 -10.70 0.38
C ILE A 61 -13.24 -9.77 -0.64
N HIS A 62 -12.68 -8.58 -0.87
CA HIS A 62 -13.29 -7.56 -1.73
C HIS A 62 -12.54 -7.39 -3.04
N TYR A 63 -13.25 -7.44 -4.16
CA TYR A 63 -12.73 -7.14 -5.51
C TYR A 63 -13.67 -6.18 -6.26
N ALA A 64 -13.26 -5.73 -7.43
CA ALA A 64 -14.08 -4.95 -8.36
C ALA A 64 -14.05 -5.63 -9.74
N ASP A 65 -15.19 -5.63 -10.44
CA ASP A 65 -15.30 -6.24 -11.76
C ASP A 65 -14.34 -5.59 -12.77
N VAL A 66 -13.87 -6.40 -13.72
CA VAL A 66 -13.03 -5.97 -14.83
C VAL A 66 -13.91 -5.97 -16.09
N PRO A 67 -14.14 -4.83 -16.77
CA PRO A 67 -13.48 -3.52 -16.60
C PRO A 67 -14.18 -2.55 -15.60
N PRO A 68 -13.46 -1.55 -15.02
CA PRO A 68 -12.02 -1.28 -15.17
C PRO A 68 -11.13 -1.97 -14.12
N GLY A 69 -11.71 -2.70 -13.17
CA GLY A 69 -11.00 -3.19 -11.97
C GLY A 69 -10.65 -2.06 -10.99
N GLN A 70 -10.02 -2.42 -9.88
CA GLN A 70 -9.57 -1.46 -8.86
C GLN A 70 -8.25 -1.90 -8.23
N ALA A 71 -7.15 -1.23 -8.60
CA ALA A 71 -5.89 -1.35 -7.88
C ALA A 71 -5.97 -0.64 -6.53
N LYS A 72 -5.31 -1.21 -5.51
CA LYS A 72 -5.27 -0.66 -4.15
C LYS A 72 -3.82 -0.52 -3.68
N TYR A 73 -3.51 0.59 -3.03
CA TYR A 73 -2.23 0.83 -2.35
C TYR A 73 -2.52 0.96 -0.85
N VAL A 74 -2.17 -0.06 -0.06
CA VAL A 74 -2.64 -0.22 1.32
C VAL A 74 -1.47 -0.09 2.30
N THR A 75 -1.70 0.56 3.44
CA THR A 75 -0.73 0.66 4.54
C THR A 75 -1.46 0.75 5.89
N CYS A 76 -0.79 0.32 6.97
CA CYS A 76 -1.27 0.45 8.35
C CYS A 76 -0.47 1.55 9.06
N VAL A 77 -1.10 2.70 9.27
CA VAL A 77 -0.44 3.86 9.90
C VAL A 77 -0.41 3.79 11.43
N ARG A 78 -1.21 2.92 12.05
CA ARG A 78 -1.28 2.72 13.51
C ARG A 78 -1.81 1.34 13.85
N GLY A 79 -1.11 0.62 14.72
CA GLY A 79 -1.46 -0.76 15.10
C GLY A 79 -0.83 -1.77 14.15
N ALA A 80 -1.50 -2.90 13.95
CA ALA A 80 -1.07 -3.97 13.05
C ALA A 80 -2.27 -4.69 12.45
N VAL A 81 -2.11 -5.18 11.21
CA VAL A 81 -3.10 -5.99 10.49
C VAL A 81 -2.39 -7.13 9.79
N LEU A 82 -3.10 -8.25 9.60
CA LEU A 82 -2.73 -9.28 8.65
C LEU A 82 -3.47 -8.96 7.35
N ASP A 83 -2.74 -8.40 6.38
CA ASP A 83 -3.22 -8.05 5.04
C ASP A 83 -2.92 -9.19 4.05
#